data_AF-A0AA49FNR4-F1
#
_entry.id   AF-A0AA49FNR4-F1
#
_cell.length_a   1.000
_cell.length_b   1.000
_cell.length_c   1.000
_cell.angle_alpha   90.00
_cell.angle_beta   90.00
_cell.angle_gamma   90.00
#
_symmetry.space_group_name_H-M   'P 1'
#
loop_
_entity.id
_entity.type
_entity.pdbx_description
1 polymer ?
#
loop_
_entity_poly.entity_id
_entity_poly.type
_entity_poly.pdbx_seq_one_letter_code
_entity_poly.pdbx_strand_id
1 'polypeptide(L)'
;MLPKVRQGMPMDKKYISKALRNPVYVGEIRHKGTVHAGRHEPIISRQLWDRVQAILAEDAHARMGRTQTRGKTDALLRGLLYDASGVKYHITFSTKPSGKRYRYYIPKKDVRFGHRTSATGMIPADQIEEVVVSQLLGALQSPESVQAVWNHVRARHPEIAEPTVVLAMRRLADVWRALFPAEQVRLANLLIERIVLLSDGIDIVWREVGWKELAGELAPGSIGGEMLEAEVAA
;
A
#
# COMPACT_ATOMS: atom_id res chain seq x y z
N MET A 1 33.77 -26.02 -35.24
CA MET A 1 32.31 -25.93 -35.06
C MET A 1 32.07 -25.15 -33.76
N LEU A 2 31.74 -23.86 -33.83
CA LEU A 2 31.56 -23.04 -32.63
C LEU A 2 30.25 -23.43 -31.91
N PRO A 3 30.23 -23.54 -30.57
CA PRO A 3 29.04 -23.91 -29.83
C PRO A 3 27.94 -22.85 -30.04
N LYS A 4 26.74 -23.31 -30.38
CA LYS A 4 25.57 -22.46 -30.60
C LYS A 4 25.16 -21.80 -29.28
N VAL A 5 25.59 -20.55 -29.08
CA VAL A 5 25.21 -19.77 -27.89
C VAL A 5 23.71 -19.48 -27.97
N ARG A 6 22.94 -20.03 -27.03
CA ARG A 6 21.53 -19.66 -26.87
C ARG A 6 21.48 -18.26 -26.27
N GLN A 7 21.01 -17.28 -27.05
CA GLN A 7 20.71 -15.96 -26.48
C GLN A 7 19.65 -16.13 -25.39
N GLY A 8 19.92 -15.59 -24.20
CA GLY A 8 18.97 -15.60 -23.10
C GLY A 8 17.73 -14.77 -23.44
N MET A 9 16.57 -15.19 -22.94
CA MET A 9 15.36 -14.37 -22.96
C MET A 9 15.32 -13.47 -21.72
N PRO A 10 14.72 -12.27 -21.81
CA PRO A 10 14.39 -11.46 -20.64
C PRO A 10 13.61 -12.28 -19.61
N MET A 11 13.94 -12.11 -18.34
CA MET A 11 13.24 -12.79 -17.25
C MET A 11 11.81 -12.27 -17.16
N ASP A 12 10.84 -13.08 -17.59
CA ASP A 12 9.43 -12.75 -17.50
C ASP A 12 8.85 -13.12 -16.13
N LYS A 13 7.60 -12.70 -15.89
CA LYS A 13 6.88 -13.02 -14.65
C LYS A 13 6.80 -14.54 -14.40
N LYS A 14 6.66 -15.34 -15.46
CA LYS A 14 6.56 -16.80 -15.35
C LYS A 14 7.89 -17.40 -14.89
N TYR A 15 9.01 -16.90 -15.40
CA TYR A 15 10.35 -17.27 -15.02
C TYR A 15 10.59 -17.00 -13.53
N ILE A 16 10.33 -15.77 -13.06
CA ILE A 16 10.49 -15.41 -11.64
C ILE A 16 9.61 -16.28 -10.76
N SER A 17 8.34 -16.45 -11.15
CA SER A 17 7.38 -17.29 -10.43
C SER A 17 7.83 -18.76 -10.32
N LYS A 18 8.52 -19.28 -11.34
CA LYS A 18 9.10 -20.63 -11.33
C LYS A 18 10.35 -20.69 -10.46
N ALA A 19 11.22 -19.68 -10.52
CA ALA A 19 12.41 -19.59 -9.70
C ALA A 19 12.05 -19.58 -8.21
N LEU A 20 11.08 -18.75 -7.79
CA LEU A 20 10.63 -18.68 -6.39
C LEU A 20 9.97 -19.97 -5.86
N ARG A 21 9.61 -20.92 -6.73
CA ARG A 21 9.04 -22.24 -6.35
C ARG A 21 10.01 -23.39 -6.57
N ASN A 22 11.26 -23.11 -6.93
CA ASN A 22 12.28 -24.13 -7.14
C ASN A 22 12.99 -24.48 -5.81
N PRO A 23 12.79 -25.69 -5.24
CA PRO A 23 13.40 -26.10 -3.97
C PRO A 23 14.92 -26.26 -4.06
N VAL A 24 15.51 -26.18 -5.27
CA VAL A 24 16.97 -26.19 -5.47
C VAL A 24 17.66 -25.09 -4.65
N TYR A 25 17.03 -23.94 -4.44
CA TYR A 25 17.65 -22.88 -3.63
C TYR A 25 17.83 -23.24 -2.15
N VAL A 26 17.07 -24.21 -1.63
CA VAL A 26 17.15 -24.66 -0.23
C VAL A 26 17.88 -26.01 -0.08
N GLY A 27 18.65 -26.42 -1.10
CA GLY A 27 19.38 -27.69 -1.04
C GLY A 27 18.52 -28.91 -1.39
N GLU A 28 17.34 -28.74 -1.95
CA GLU A 28 16.40 -29.83 -2.25
C GLU A 28 16.18 -29.99 -3.76
N ILE A 29 15.85 -31.20 -4.22
CA ILE A 29 15.63 -31.50 -5.64
C ILE A 29 14.26 -32.16 -5.82
N ARG A 30 13.45 -31.63 -6.74
CA ARG A 30 12.18 -32.23 -7.13
C ARG A 30 12.40 -33.27 -8.23
N HIS A 31 12.01 -34.51 -7.97
CA HIS A 31 12.05 -35.60 -8.95
C HIS A 31 10.72 -36.37 -8.91
N LYS A 32 10.06 -36.54 -10.06
CA LYS A 32 8.76 -37.27 -10.18
C LYS A 32 7.68 -36.85 -9.16
N GLY A 33 7.62 -35.56 -8.82
CA GLY A 33 6.63 -35.01 -7.89
C GLY A 33 7.04 -35.05 -6.43
N THR A 34 8.05 -35.85 -6.06
CA THR A 34 8.60 -35.90 -4.70
C THR A 34 9.81 -34.98 -4.55
N VAL A 35 10.01 -34.47 -3.34
CA VAL A 35 11.14 -33.59 -3.00
C VAL A 35 12.14 -34.40 -2.18
N HIS A 36 13.41 -34.34 -2.57
CA HIS A 36 14.51 -35.06 -1.94
C HIS A 36 15.63 -34.11 -1.52
N ALA A 37 16.41 -34.49 -0.52
CA ALA A 37 17.63 -33.77 -0.16
C ALA A 37 18.64 -33.84 -1.32
N GLY A 38 19.05 -32.67 -1.80
CA GLY A 38 20.13 -32.50 -2.76
C GLY A 38 21.49 -32.59 -2.08
N ARG A 39 22.54 -32.78 -2.89
CA ARG A 39 23.94 -32.82 -2.42
C ARG A 39 24.63 -31.46 -2.49
N HIS A 40 23.95 -30.44 -3.00
CA HIS A 40 24.50 -29.09 -3.15
C HIS A 40 24.19 -28.27 -1.90
N GLU A 41 25.07 -27.31 -1.62
CA GLU A 41 24.88 -26.36 -0.53
C GLU A 41 23.66 -25.47 -0.81
N PRO A 42 22.76 -25.27 0.17
CA PRO A 42 21.66 -24.32 0.04
C PRO A 42 22.17 -22.91 -0.24
N ILE A 43 21.53 -22.23 -1.20
CA ILE A 43 21.84 -20.82 -1.52
C ILE A 43 21.13 -19.89 -0.53
N ILE A 44 19.97 -20.30 -0.01
CA ILE A 44 19.18 -19.54 0.95
C ILE A 44 18.79 -20.39 2.16
N SER A 45 18.48 -19.73 3.27
CA SER A 45 18.01 -20.41 4.48
C SER A 45 16.60 -20.98 4.32
N ARG A 46 16.33 -22.08 5.03
CA ARG A 46 14.99 -22.68 5.08
C ARG A 46 13.93 -21.72 5.60
N GLN A 47 14.26 -20.93 6.61
CA GLN A 47 13.37 -19.91 7.17
C GLN A 47 12.97 -18.84 6.14
N LEU A 48 13.90 -18.39 5.29
CA LEU A 48 13.58 -17.44 4.22
C LEU A 48 12.69 -18.09 3.15
N TRP A 49 13.01 -19.32 2.77
CA TRP A 49 12.21 -20.10 1.82
C TRP A 49 10.77 -20.26 2.29
N ASP A 50 10.57 -20.69 3.53
CA ASP A 50 9.24 -20.96 4.10
C ASP A 50 8.40 -19.67 4.17
N ARG A 51 9.00 -18.53 4.54
CA ARG A 51 8.32 -17.22 4.48
C ARG A 51 7.86 -16.87 3.06
N VAL A 52 8.71 -17.09 2.06
CA VAL A 52 8.34 -16.85 0.66
C VAL A 52 7.22 -17.79 0.21
N GLN A 53 7.28 -19.08 0.58
CA GLN A 53 6.22 -20.03 0.24
C GLN A 53 4.89 -19.69 0.92
N ALA A 54 4.92 -19.22 2.16
CA ALA A 54 3.72 -18.74 2.86
C ALA A 54 3.07 -17.57 2.11
N ILE A 55 3.86 -16.59 1.66
CA ILE A 55 3.37 -15.48 0.82
C ILE A 55 2.81 -16.01 -0.51
N LEU A 56 3.46 -17.00 -1.14
CA LEU A 56 3.00 -17.55 -2.42
C LEU A 56 1.73 -18.40 -2.28
N ALA A 57 1.50 -19.01 -1.12
CA ALA A 57 0.33 -19.82 -0.79
C ALA A 57 -0.93 -18.98 -0.54
N GLU A 58 -0.79 -17.71 -0.16
CA GLU A 58 -1.93 -16.79 -0.09
C GLU A 58 -2.65 -16.68 -1.44
N ASP A 59 -3.98 -16.53 -1.38
CA ASP A 59 -4.87 -16.37 -2.54
C ASP A 59 -4.27 -15.38 -3.55
N ALA A 60 -4.01 -15.90 -4.75
CA ALA A 60 -3.37 -15.15 -5.82
C ALA A 60 -4.19 -13.92 -6.25
N HIS A 61 -5.52 -13.97 -6.17
CA HIS A 61 -6.40 -12.85 -6.47
C HIS A 61 -6.37 -11.81 -5.35
N ALA A 62 -6.35 -12.23 -4.09
CA ALA A 62 -6.21 -11.31 -2.95
C ALA A 62 -4.85 -10.59 -3.01
N ARG A 63 -3.76 -11.31 -3.30
CA ARG A 63 -2.42 -10.73 -3.47
C ARG A 63 -2.30 -9.82 -4.68
N MET A 64 -2.89 -10.21 -5.82
CA MET A 64 -2.95 -9.36 -7.00
C MET A 64 -3.70 -8.06 -6.68
N GLY A 65 -4.84 -8.14 -5.99
CA GLY A 65 -5.60 -6.98 -5.54
C GLY A 65 -4.76 -6.04 -4.68
N ARG A 66 -4.08 -6.55 -3.64
CA ARG A 66 -3.19 -5.74 -2.78
C ARG A 66 -2.04 -5.12 -3.56
N THR A 67 -1.40 -5.87 -4.46
CA THR A 67 -0.24 -5.40 -5.24
C THR A 67 -0.63 -4.36 -6.28
N GLN A 68 -1.75 -4.56 -6.99
CA GLN A 68 -2.27 -3.61 -7.97
C GLN A 68 -2.79 -2.32 -7.31
N THR A 69 -3.30 -2.43 -6.08
CA THR A 69 -3.64 -1.26 -5.27
C THR A 69 -2.40 -0.49 -4.83
N ARG A 70 -1.34 -1.18 -4.35
CA ARG A 70 -0.11 -0.54 -3.86
C ARG A 70 0.81 0.01 -4.97
N GLY A 71 0.81 -0.59 -6.15
CA GLY A 71 1.73 -0.22 -7.25
C GLY A 71 1.19 0.82 -8.23
N LYS A 72 -0.05 1.30 -8.07
CA LYS A 72 -0.66 2.27 -8.98
C LYS A 72 -1.03 3.56 -8.26
N THR A 73 -0.31 4.63 -8.57
CA THR A 73 -0.49 5.99 -8.06
C THR A 73 -1.61 6.78 -8.72
N ASP A 74 -2.41 6.16 -9.60
CA ASP A 74 -3.47 6.89 -10.34
C ASP A 74 -4.59 7.47 -9.44
N ALA A 75 -4.70 7.01 -8.18
CA ALA A 75 -5.73 7.46 -7.24
C ALA A 75 -5.32 7.26 -5.78
N LEU A 76 -5.63 8.26 -4.94
CA LEU A 76 -5.31 8.23 -3.51
C LEU A 76 -6.10 7.15 -2.77
N LEU A 77 -7.40 7.05 -3.03
CA LEU A 77 -8.33 6.16 -2.31
C LEU A 77 -8.49 4.81 -3.00
N ARG A 78 -7.58 4.45 -3.91
CA ARG A 78 -7.64 3.19 -4.65
C ARG A 78 -7.70 2.04 -3.65
N GLY A 79 -8.85 1.39 -3.61
CA GLY A 79 -9.06 0.23 -2.77
C GLY A 79 -9.37 0.50 -1.30
N LEU A 80 -9.55 1.77 -0.91
CA LEU A 80 -9.90 2.17 0.46
C LEU A 80 -11.38 2.55 0.60
N LEU A 81 -12.09 2.86 -0.50
CA LEU A 81 -13.44 3.39 -0.48
C LEU A 81 -14.54 2.31 -0.59
N TYR A 82 -15.56 2.41 0.28
CA TYR A 82 -16.68 1.47 0.41
C TYR A 82 -18.01 2.21 0.63
N ASP A 83 -19.15 1.61 0.30
CA ASP A 83 -20.46 2.07 0.79
C ASP A 83 -20.81 1.48 2.16
N ALA A 84 -21.90 1.97 2.76
CA ALA A 84 -22.50 1.43 3.98
C ALA A 84 -22.91 -0.07 3.87
N SER A 85 -23.07 -0.60 2.65
CA SER A 85 -23.35 -2.03 2.41
C SER A 85 -22.09 -2.90 2.26
N GLY A 86 -20.89 -2.33 2.42
CA GLY A 86 -19.60 -3.01 2.27
C GLY A 86 -19.15 -3.23 0.83
N VAL A 87 -19.81 -2.61 -0.16
CA VAL A 87 -19.42 -2.67 -1.57
C VAL A 87 -18.25 -1.74 -1.81
N LYS A 88 -17.22 -2.29 -2.43
CA LYS A 88 -16.00 -1.56 -2.78
C LYS A 88 -16.21 -0.64 -3.99
N TYR A 89 -15.60 0.55 -3.92
CA TYR A 89 -15.52 1.48 -5.03
C TYR A 89 -14.23 1.29 -5.82
N HIS A 90 -14.34 1.44 -7.13
CA HIS A 90 -13.24 1.34 -8.07
C HIS A 90 -13.07 2.67 -8.80
N ILE A 91 -11.83 3.08 -9.02
CA ILE A 91 -11.57 4.24 -9.87
C ILE A 91 -11.81 3.89 -11.35
N THR A 92 -12.52 4.77 -12.03
CA THR A 92 -12.66 4.83 -13.48
C THR A 92 -12.28 6.21 -13.98
N PHE A 93 -12.06 6.33 -15.29
CA PHE A 93 -11.78 7.61 -15.92
C PHE A 93 -12.57 7.78 -17.22
N SER A 94 -12.95 9.02 -17.51
CA SER A 94 -13.48 9.44 -18.79
C SER A 94 -12.53 10.44 -19.43
N THR A 95 -12.22 10.26 -20.71
CA THR A 95 -11.31 11.14 -21.45
C THR A 95 -12.11 11.92 -22.48
N LYS A 96 -12.06 13.25 -22.40
CA LYS A 96 -12.66 14.10 -23.44
C LYS A 96 -11.82 14.05 -24.73
N PRO A 97 -12.39 14.38 -25.89
CA PRO A 97 -11.64 14.53 -27.15
C PRO A 97 -10.45 15.50 -27.04
N SER A 98 -10.52 16.48 -26.13
CA SER A 98 -9.42 17.41 -25.81
C SER A 98 -8.26 16.79 -25.03
N GLY A 99 -8.32 15.50 -24.70
CA GLY A 99 -7.29 14.79 -23.91
C GLY A 99 -7.44 14.93 -22.39
N LYS A 100 -8.33 15.81 -21.90
CA LYS A 100 -8.57 15.96 -20.45
C LYS A 100 -9.22 14.71 -19.85
N ARG A 101 -8.58 14.15 -18.83
CA ARG A 101 -9.07 12.98 -18.07
C ARG A 101 -9.82 13.41 -16.82
N TYR A 102 -11.00 12.86 -16.61
CA TYR A 102 -11.82 13.03 -15.42
C TYR A 102 -11.88 11.71 -14.66
N ARG A 103 -11.61 11.75 -13.36
CA ARG A 103 -11.53 10.56 -12.50
C ARG A 103 -12.78 10.45 -11.63
N TYR A 104 -13.31 9.24 -11.49
CA TYR A 104 -14.48 8.97 -10.69
C TYR A 104 -14.34 7.67 -9.91
N TYR A 105 -14.91 7.60 -8.72
CA TYR A 105 -15.10 6.36 -7.99
C TYR A 105 -16.50 5.81 -8.26
N ILE A 106 -16.58 4.55 -8.70
CA ILE A 106 -17.84 3.87 -9.00
C ILE A 106 -17.98 2.61 -8.15
N PRO A 107 -19.18 2.31 -7.62
CA PRO A 107 -19.40 1.10 -6.86
C PRO A 107 -19.32 -0.12 -7.77
N LYS A 108 -18.68 -1.20 -7.29
CA LYS A 108 -18.51 -2.44 -8.06
C LYS A 108 -19.84 -3.04 -8.55
N LYS A 109 -20.92 -2.83 -7.79
CA LYS A 109 -22.28 -3.27 -8.16
C LYS A 109 -22.76 -2.59 -9.43
N ASP A 110 -22.62 -1.27 -9.55
CA ASP A 110 -23.06 -0.51 -10.74
C ASP A 110 -22.27 -0.91 -12.00
N VAL A 111 -21.01 -1.30 -11.85
CA VAL A 111 -20.21 -1.85 -12.98
C VAL A 111 -20.76 -3.18 -13.49
N ARG A 112 -21.28 -4.02 -12.58
CA ARG A 112 -21.72 -5.38 -12.90
C ARG A 112 -23.20 -5.49 -13.26
N PHE A 113 -24.05 -4.69 -12.63
CA PHE A 113 -25.50 -4.81 -12.69
C PHE A 113 -26.18 -3.60 -13.34
N GLY A 114 -25.41 -2.59 -13.75
CA GLY A 114 -25.92 -1.38 -14.38
C GLY A 114 -26.09 -0.20 -13.42
N HIS A 115 -26.20 1.00 -14.00
CA HIS A 115 -26.29 2.26 -13.26
C HIS A 115 -27.50 2.30 -12.32
N ARG A 116 -27.33 2.90 -11.13
CA ARG A 116 -28.37 3.15 -10.10
C ARG A 116 -28.74 1.95 -9.23
N THR A 117 -27.84 0.97 -9.09
CA THR A 117 -28.04 -0.13 -8.12
C THR A 117 -27.57 0.27 -6.71
N SER A 118 -26.77 1.32 -6.60
CA SER A 118 -26.24 1.88 -5.36
C SER A 118 -26.92 3.21 -5.01
N ALA A 119 -27.08 3.48 -3.71
CA ALA A 119 -27.71 4.71 -3.21
C ALA A 119 -26.91 5.97 -3.53
N THR A 120 -25.56 5.88 -3.50
CA THR A 120 -24.67 7.04 -3.66
C THR A 120 -24.18 7.23 -5.10
N GLY A 121 -24.20 6.17 -5.94
CA GLY A 121 -23.79 6.25 -7.34
C GLY A 121 -22.30 6.58 -7.56
N MET A 122 -22.00 7.23 -8.69
CA MET A 122 -20.65 7.62 -9.10
C MET A 122 -20.23 8.95 -8.45
N ILE A 123 -19.01 9.01 -7.93
CA ILE A 123 -18.50 10.18 -7.19
C ILE A 123 -17.25 10.75 -7.89
N PRO A 124 -17.15 12.08 -8.09
CA PRO A 124 -15.93 12.72 -8.60
C PRO A 124 -14.74 12.49 -7.67
N ALA A 125 -13.63 12.00 -8.21
CA ALA A 125 -12.45 11.64 -7.41
C ALA A 125 -11.88 12.86 -6.67
N ASP A 126 -11.77 14.00 -7.34
CA ASP A 126 -11.16 15.20 -6.78
C ASP A 126 -11.92 15.70 -5.53
N GLN A 127 -13.25 15.61 -5.53
CA GLN A 127 -14.07 16.05 -4.40
C GLN A 127 -13.92 15.12 -3.19
N ILE A 128 -14.02 13.81 -3.39
CA ILE A 128 -13.90 12.84 -2.28
C ILE A 128 -12.47 12.75 -1.75
N GLU A 129 -11.47 12.85 -2.62
CA GLU A 129 -10.06 12.86 -2.22
C GLU A 129 -9.75 14.08 -1.34
N GLU A 130 -10.24 15.26 -1.71
CA GLU A 130 -10.04 16.49 -0.92
C GLU A 130 -10.68 16.41 0.47
N VAL A 131 -11.89 15.87 0.58
CA VAL A 131 -12.57 15.68 1.89
C VAL A 131 -11.79 14.69 2.76
N VAL A 132 -11.35 13.56 2.19
CA VAL A 132 -10.58 12.55 2.93
C VAL A 132 -9.23 13.10 3.37
N VAL A 133 -8.52 13.83 2.50
CA VAL A 133 -7.25 14.48 2.85
C VAL A 133 -7.46 15.46 3.99
N SER A 134 -8.52 16.27 3.94
CA SER A 134 -8.82 17.23 5.02
C SER A 134 -9.03 16.54 6.38
N GLN A 135 -9.76 15.42 6.40
CA GLN A 135 -9.96 14.62 7.61
C GLN A 135 -8.67 13.95 8.08
N LEU A 136 -7.84 13.47 7.16
CA LEU A 136 -6.53 12.89 7.45
C LEU A 136 -5.58 13.89 8.11
N LEU A 137 -5.51 15.11 7.57
CA LEU A 137 -4.71 16.19 8.14
C LEU A 137 -5.21 16.60 9.52
N GLY A 138 -6.53 16.69 9.70
CA GLY A 138 -7.14 16.93 11.01
C GLY A 138 -6.79 15.83 12.02
N ALA A 139 -6.84 14.56 11.62
CA ALA A 139 -6.46 13.43 12.47
C ALA A 139 -4.97 13.44 12.83
N LEU A 140 -4.08 13.78 11.90
CA LEU A 140 -2.65 13.94 12.16
C LEU A 140 -2.36 15.03 13.21
N GLN A 141 -3.21 16.05 13.29
CA GLN A 141 -3.07 17.16 14.25
C GLN A 141 -3.87 16.96 15.54
N SER A 142 -4.67 15.90 15.67
CA SER A 142 -5.53 15.70 16.83
C SER A 142 -4.72 15.28 18.06
N PRO A 143 -5.06 15.78 19.27
CA PRO A 143 -4.36 15.42 20.51
C PRO A 143 -4.35 13.91 20.77
N GLU A 144 -5.43 13.22 20.44
CA GLU A 144 -5.58 11.77 20.65
C GLU A 144 -4.62 10.97 19.77
N SER A 145 -4.51 11.34 18.49
CA SER A 145 -3.60 10.68 17.55
C SER A 145 -2.15 10.94 17.93
N VAL A 146 -1.82 12.19 18.28
CA VAL A 146 -0.47 12.57 18.73
C VAL A 146 -0.09 11.79 19.99
N GLN A 147 -1.00 11.67 20.96
CA GLN A 147 -0.75 10.90 22.18
C GLN A 147 -0.59 9.40 21.89
N ALA A 148 -1.40 8.83 20.99
CA ALA A 148 -1.32 7.43 20.60
C ALA A 148 0.02 7.11 19.92
N VAL A 149 0.48 7.99 19.03
CA VAL A 149 1.79 7.92 18.38
C VAL A 149 2.90 8.05 19.42
N TRP A 150 2.83 9.04 20.32
CA TRP A 150 3.83 9.26 21.38
C TRP A 150 3.99 8.04 22.30
N ASN A 151 2.89 7.47 22.78
CA ASN A 151 2.91 6.27 23.61
C ASN A 151 3.63 5.11 22.92
N HIS A 152 3.52 5.02 21.59
CA HIS A 152 4.22 4.02 20.81
C HIS A 152 5.72 4.29 20.65
N VAL A 153 6.08 5.54 20.32
CA VAL A 153 7.49 5.95 20.18
C VAL A 153 8.22 5.72 21.48
N ARG A 154 7.69 6.20 22.61
CA ARG A 154 8.32 6.06 23.93
C ARG A 154 8.62 4.60 24.32
N ALA A 155 7.78 3.66 23.89
CA ALA A 155 7.96 2.24 24.19
C ALA A 155 9.12 1.58 23.41
N ARG A 156 9.49 2.12 22.24
CA ARG A 156 10.58 1.60 21.39
C ARG A 156 11.85 2.46 21.42
N HIS A 157 11.68 3.76 21.62
CA HIS A 157 12.69 4.80 21.51
C HIS A 157 12.57 5.77 22.70
N PRO A 158 12.97 5.33 23.91
CA PRO A 158 12.90 6.16 25.12
C PRO A 158 13.76 7.44 25.05
N GLU A 159 14.70 7.52 24.10
CA GLU A 159 15.56 8.67 23.82
C GLU A 159 14.83 9.84 23.13
N ILE A 160 13.69 9.59 22.48
CA ILE A 160 12.93 10.62 21.75
C ILE A 160 11.99 11.33 22.73
N ALA A 161 12.04 12.65 22.76
CA ALA A 161 11.14 13.46 23.58
C ALA A 161 9.81 13.74 22.86
N GLU A 162 8.71 13.81 23.63
CA GLU A 162 7.35 14.07 23.15
C GLU A 162 7.24 15.27 22.19
N PRO A 163 7.86 16.44 22.45
CA PRO A 163 7.76 17.59 21.54
C PRO A 163 8.30 17.31 20.13
N THR A 164 9.26 16.40 20.01
CA THR A 164 9.84 15.98 18.72
C THR A 164 8.80 15.26 17.88
N VAL A 165 8.03 14.36 18.49
CA VAL A 165 6.97 13.59 17.83
C VAL A 165 5.83 14.52 17.43
N VAL A 166 5.43 15.43 18.32
CA VAL A 166 4.39 16.43 18.03
C VAL A 166 4.80 17.30 16.83
N LEU A 167 6.05 17.76 16.80
CA LEU A 167 6.57 18.59 15.72
C LEU A 167 6.63 17.82 14.40
N ALA A 168 7.09 16.56 14.42
CA ALA A 168 7.14 15.72 13.22
C ALA A 168 5.75 15.47 12.63
N MET A 169 4.76 15.18 13.47
CA MET A 169 3.35 15.00 13.06
C MET A 169 2.77 16.27 12.43
N ARG A 170 3.03 17.44 13.03
CA ARG A 170 2.60 18.73 12.47
C ARG A 170 3.26 19.03 11.13
N ARG A 171 4.58 18.86 11.05
CA ARG A 171 5.34 19.04 9.81
C ARG A 171 4.80 18.16 8.70
N LEU A 172 4.53 16.87 8.98
CA LEU A 172 3.96 15.94 8.01
C LEU A 172 2.61 16.44 7.48
N ALA A 173 1.75 16.96 8.36
CA ALA A 173 0.47 17.52 7.95
C ALA A 173 0.65 18.76 7.04
N ASP A 174 1.61 19.63 7.37
CA ASP A 174 1.88 20.85 6.61
C ASP A 174 2.46 20.55 5.21
N VAL A 175 3.35 19.55 5.12
CA VAL A 175 4.01 19.19 3.86
C VAL A 175 3.26 18.16 3.03
N TRP A 176 2.12 17.64 3.49
CA TRP A 176 1.37 16.57 2.81
C TRP A 176 1.15 16.83 1.31
N ARG A 177 0.77 18.06 0.95
CA ARG A 177 0.53 18.42 -0.46
C ARG A 177 1.81 18.53 -1.30
N ALA A 178 2.96 18.74 -0.65
CA ALA A 178 4.27 18.77 -1.30
C ALA A 178 4.86 17.36 -1.47
N LEU A 179 4.39 16.37 -0.70
CA LEU A 179 4.81 14.98 -0.86
C LEU A 179 4.54 14.45 -2.26
N PHE A 180 5.41 13.57 -2.74
CA PHE A 180 5.17 12.88 -4.00
C PHE A 180 3.85 12.09 -3.95
N PRO A 181 3.13 11.97 -5.08
CA PRO A 181 1.86 11.21 -5.12
C PRO A 181 2.00 9.75 -4.64
N ALA A 182 3.17 9.13 -4.85
CA ALA A 182 3.47 7.80 -4.34
C ALA A 182 3.45 7.74 -2.81
N GLU A 183 4.00 8.77 -2.18
CA GLU A 183 4.11 8.85 -0.73
C GLU A 183 2.76 9.17 -0.08
N GLN A 184 1.97 10.06 -0.68
CA GLN A 184 0.58 10.30 -0.26
C GLN A 184 -0.25 9.01 -0.29
N VAL A 185 -0.14 8.22 -1.36
CA VAL A 185 -0.81 6.92 -1.49
C VAL A 185 -0.30 5.92 -0.45
N ARG A 186 1.02 5.87 -0.22
CA ARG A 186 1.64 4.99 0.78
C ARG A 186 1.11 5.29 2.18
N LEU A 187 1.18 6.56 2.59
CA LEU A 187 0.71 7.03 3.89
C LEU A 187 -0.79 6.85 4.06
N ALA A 188 -1.60 7.13 3.03
CA ALA A 188 -3.03 6.86 3.08
C ALA A 188 -3.34 5.37 3.32
N ASN A 189 -2.62 4.46 2.63
CA ASN A 189 -2.79 3.01 2.83
C ASN A 189 -2.23 2.52 4.18
N LEU A 190 -1.22 3.21 4.72
CA LEU A 190 -0.65 2.95 6.03
C LEU A 190 -1.64 3.30 7.13
N LEU A 191 -2.24 4.49 7.07
CA LEU A 191 -3.06 5.06 8.14
C LEU A 191 -4.53 4.64 8.05
N ILE A 192 -5.06 4.45 6.85
CA ILE A 192 -6.49 4.20 6.63
C ILE A 192 -6.73 2.71 6.38
N GLU A 193 -7.67 2.12 7.13
CA GLU A 193 -8.13 0.76 6.89
C GLU A 193 -9.15 0.74 5.76
N ARG A 194 -10.19 1.56 5.90
CA ARG A 194 -11.30 1.71 4.95
C ARG A 194 -12.02 3.03 5.20
N ILE A 195 -12.67 3.53 4.16
CA ILE A 195 -13.51 4.73 4.16
C ILE A 195 -14.90 4.29 3.77
N VAL A 196 -15.89 4.59 4.60
CA VAL A 196 -17.29 4.24 4.38
C VAL A 196 -18.05 5.50 3.99
N LEU A 197 -18.67 5.46 2.82
CA LEU A 197 -19.57 6.49 2.34
C LEU A 197 -20.94 6.32 3.00
N LEU A 198 -21.37 7.35 3.70
CA LEU A 198 -22.69 7.47 4.32
C LEU A 198 -23.55 8.45 3.51
N SER A 199 -24.83 8.55 3.84
CA SER A 199 -25.76 9.47 3.16
C SER A 199 -25.45 10.95 3.41
N ASP A 200 -24.81 11.26 4.53
CA ASP A 200 -24.56 12.60 5.06
C ASP A 200 -23.07 12.89 5.30
N GLY A 201 -22.19 11.95 4.98
CA GLY A 201 -20.76 12.14 5.21
C GLY A 201 -19.90 10.94 4.88
N ILE A 202 -18.70 10.94 5.46
CA ILE A 202 -17.76 9.83 5.38
C ILE A 202 -17.36 9.39 6.77
N ASP A 203 -17.18 8.09 6.95
CA ASP A 203 -16.56 7.52 8.13
C ASP A 203 -15.22 6.91 7.75
N ILE A 204 -14.17 7.25 8.49
CA ILE A 204 -12.80 6.78 8.24
C ILE A 204 -12.41 5.83 9.37
N VAL A 205 -12.21 4.56 9.00
CA VAL A 205 -11.70 3.55 9.91
C VAL A 205 -10.17 3.55 9.83
N TRP A 206 -9.52 3.82 10.96
CA TRP A 206 -8.07 3.96 11.06
C TRP A 206 -7.37 2.65 11.37
N ARG A 207 -6.14 2.48 10.86
CA ARG A 207 -5.26 1.36 11.23
C ARG A 207 -4.43 1.72 12.44
N GLU A 208 -4.73 1.15 13.60
CA GLU A 208 -3.91 1.37 14.81
C GLU A 208 -2.43 1.00 14.60
N VAL A 209 -2.16 -0.07 13.85
CA VAL A 209 -0.79 -0.49 13.52
C VAL A 209 -0.09 0.49 12.58
N GLY A 210 -0.84 1.15 11.69
CA GLY A 210 -0.30 2.14 10.76
C GLY A 210 0.25 3.36 11.46
N TRP A 211 -0.48 3.87 12.45
CA TRP A 211 -0.03 4.98 13.30
C TRP A 211 1.26 4.66 14.06
N LYS A 212 1.40 3.41 14.50
CA LYS A 212 2.58 2.89 15.19
C LYS A 212 3.80 2.80 14.26
N GLU A 213 3.59 2.36 13.02
CA GLU A 213 4.64 2.31 11.99
C GLU A 213 5.08 3.71 11.57
N LEU A 214 4.13 4.64 11.34
CA LEU A 214 4.44 6.04 11.07
C LEU A 214 5.29 6.67 12.18
N ALA A 215 4.98 6.34 13.44
CA ALA A 215 5.74 6.78 14.60
C ALA A 215 7.23 6.38 14.54
N GLY A 216 7.51 5.16 14.06
CA GLY A 216 8.88 4.68 13.85
C GLY A 216 9.57 5.34 12.66
N GLU A 217 8.82 5.70 11.61
CA GLU A 217 9.35 6.41 10.43
C GLU A 217 9.61 7.90 10.69
N LEU A 218 8.92 8.51 11.65
CA LEU A 218 9.14 9.90 12.05
C LEU A 218 10.25 10.06 13.12
N ALA A 219 10.81 8.96 13.62
CA ALA A 219 11.93 8.99 14.55
C ALA A 219 13.21 9.55 13.87
N PRO A 220 14.00 10.40 14.57
CA PRO A 220 15.29 10.87 14.06
C PRO A 220 16.23 9.71 13.74
N GLY A 221 16.88 9.73 12.56
CA GLY A 221 17.77 8.66 12.10
C GLY A 221 17.07 7.48 11.41
N SER A 222 15.78 7.62 11.08
CA SER A 222 15.07 6.67 10.21
C SER A 222 15.04 7.16 8.76
N ILE A 223 14.92 6.22 7.81
CA ILE A 223 14.85 6.50 6.36
C ILE A 223 13.70 7.48 6.04
N GLY A 224 12.59 7.43 6.80
CA GLY A 224 11.45 8.32 6.62
C GLY A 224 11.75 9.77 6.98
N GLY A 225 12.53 10.00 8.04
CA GLY A 225 12.96 11.35 8.45
C GLY A 225 13.92 11.98 7.44
N GLU A 226 14.89 11.22 6.94
CA GLU A 226 15.86 11.68 5.95
C GLU A 226 15.22 11.93 4.56
N MET A 227 14.25 11.10 4.17
CA MET A 227 13.45 11.34 2.96
C MET A 227 12.60 12.61 3.06
N LEU A 228 11.97 12.86 4.21
CA LEU A 228 11.16 14.06 4.41
C LEU A 228 12.03 15.34 4.34
N GLU A 229 13.26 15.29 4.87
CA GLU A 229 14.22 16.39 4.79
C GLU A 229 14.73 16.61 3.35
N ALA A 230 15.00 15.55 2.60
CA ALA A 230 15.38 15.63 1.18
C ALA A 230 14.24 16.14 0.28
N GLU A 231 12.99 15.79 0.61
CA GLU A 231 11.80 16.23 -0.12
C GLU A 231 11.42 17.69 0.16
N VAL A 232 11.72 18.19 1.36
CA VAL A 232 11.51 19.62 1.71
C VAL A 232 12.59 20.53 1.11
N ALA A 233 13.77 19.98 0.78
CA ALA A 233 14.88 20.72 0.21
C ALA A 233 14.86 20.86 -1.33
N ALA A 234 13.93 20.19 -2.02
CA ALA A 234 13.80 20.15 -3.48
C ALA A 234 12.67 21.07 -3.99
#